data_AF-A0A352PTQ9-F1
#
_entry.id   AF-A0A352PTQ9-F1
#
_cell.length_a   1.000
_cell.length_b   1.000
_cell.length_c   1.000
_cell.angle_alpha   90.00
_cell.angle_beta   90.00
_cell.angle_gamma   90.00
#
_symmetry.space_group_name_H-M   'P 1'
#
loop_
_entity.id
_entity.type
_entity.pdbx_description
1 polymer ?
#
loop_
_entity_poly.entity_id
_entity_poly.type
_entity_poly.pdbx_seq_one_letter_code
_entity_poly.pdbx_strand_id
1 'polypeptide(L)'
;MRGNCDTRGAATGRRACSRQAFGHPVLRSCLVAALVVGMLIVLVSGVRAGDRNVRHDTRVGQGQPSRMSEKEAGQEVRLLFAGDILLSRQVRAEMERTGRNPWHDWPSLFHQADWVVGNLEGAVGSPVDCLKGLEPNLCFAIPETSLKVLSQAGFRAMGKANNHSGDLGEAGRTATRQALHRAGLEALSFEGSPSFHRFGSITVGVVAFSMVAGADSPQGALPSPVLRQKLRLARRLANLVVVFVHWGSELLEWPNAQQRRAAEWLIRQGADLIVGHHPHVIQPMECLQGKPVFFSLGNHLFDQKYPASKEGILADCRIAHDELTCGVIATQTPVGSAFPRISQAPPLGVGHAVTPKSCVAGLGTGFTVAGQVLRPVASEAEAVHGDGMVSLEALQGGEVRWKTRPMELLAVDSGRLAGPDGPELLVTLERHLSPLDREQSPRPYVYEVTPKGLVARWRGTALAWPLIDAALLPGKIGVLCALHRGDSYLMPNPATYQTRIAAYRWNGFGFSGVDDPETVGRCNEFWEMPASR
;
A
#
# COMPACT_ATOMS: atom_id res chain seq x y z
N MET A 1 27.59 57.91 10.88
CA MET A 1 27.06 58.77 11.98
C MET A 1 26.55 57.82 13.06
N ARG A 2 27.32 57.63 14.14
CA ARG A 2 27.08 58.12 15.53
C ARG A 2 25.65 57.79 16.03
N GLY A 3 25.42 57.13 17.17
CA GLY A 3 26.32 56.67 18.23
C GLY A 3 25.54 56.01 19.38
N ASN A 4 26.30 55.33 20.24
CA ASN A 4 25.91 54.78 21.55
C ASN A 4 25.29 55.83 22.49
N CYS A 5 24.43 55.37 23.39
CA CYS A 5 24.41 55.80 24.79
C CYS A 5 24.31 54.58 25.70
N ASP A 6 25.24 54.53 26.64
CA ASP A 6 25.48 53.53 27.69
C ASP A 6 25.31 54.30 29.01
N THR A 7 24.63 53.76 30.02
CA THR A 7 24.99 53.98 31.43
C THR A 7 24.39 52.90 32.34
N ARG A 8 25.27 52.42 33.23
CA ARG A 8 25.09 51.41 34.30
C ARG A 8 24.54 52.05 35.58
N GLY A 9 23.97 51.25 36.50
CA GLY A 9 23.83 51.68 37.90
C GLY A 9 22.97 50.82 38.85
N ALA A 10 23.55 49.70 39.31
CA ALA A 10 23.50 49.08 40.65
C ALA A 10 22.25 49.10 41.59
N ALA A 11 22.03 47.92 42.20
CA ALA A 11 21.87 47.65 43.64
C ALA A 11 20.50 47.16 44.21
N THR A 12 20.56 45.90 44.72
CA THR A 12 19.97 45.37 45.97
C THR A 12 18.46 45.17 46.13
N GLY A 13 18.06 43.91 46.41
CA GLY A 13 16.76 43.57 47.02
C GLY A 13 16.60 42.06 47.23
N ARG A 14 16.40 41.64 48.48
CA ARG A 14 16.47 40.27 49.00
C ARG A 14 15.11 39.53 49.02
N ARG A 15 15.21 38.20 48.93
CA ARG A 15 14.52 37.12 49.70
C ARG A 15 13.08 36.67 49.36
N ALA A 16 13.02 35.36 49.11
CA ALA A 16 12.24 34.30 49.80
C ALA A 16 10.84 33.90 49.28
N CYS A 17 10.74 32.61 48.91
CA CYS A 17 9.75 31.60 49.34
C CYS A 17 9.94 30.36 48.42
N SER A 18 9.70 29.11 48.79
CA SER A 18 9.73 28.32 50.03
C SER A 18 9.65 26.86 49.53
N ARG A 19 10.41 25.95 50.16
CA ARG A 19 10.36 24.50 49.90
C ARG A 19 9.21 23.88 50.70
N GLN A 20 8.60 22.81 50.19
CA GLN A 20 8.33 21.62 51.01
C GLN A 20 8.14 20.35 50.17
N ALA A 21 8.67 19.27 50.74
CA ALA A 21 8.87 17.94 50.18
C ALA A 21 7.86 16.94 50.76
N PHE A 22 7.67 15.80 50.09
CA PHE A 22 7.14 14.59 50.73
C PHE A 22 7.90 13.35 50.25
N GLY A 23 8.33 12.55 51.23
CA GLY A 23 8.94 11.23 51.05
C GLY A 23 8.01 10.11 51.55
N HIS A 24 8.27 8.90 51.06
CA HIS A 24 7.67 7.62 51.50
C HIS A 24 8.17 7.20 52.90
N PRO A 25 7.55 6.19 53.56
CA PRO A 25 8.03 4.80 53.44
C PRO A 25 6.97 3.67 53.52
N VAL A 26 7.52 2.45 53.48
CA VAL A 26 7.03 1.07 53.24
C VAL A 26 6.43 0.36 54.49
N LEU A 27 5.50 -0.62 54.33
CA LEU A 27 5.58 -2.03 54.84
C LEU A 27 4.25 -2.85 54.87
N ARG A 28 4.35 -4.10 54.36
CA ARG A 28 3.71 -5.42 54.71
C ARG A 28 2.17 -5.56 54.69
N SER A 29 1.59 -6.56 54.02
CA SER A 29 1.59 -7.98 54.45
C SER A 29 1.09 -8.97 53.37
N CYS A 30 1.48 -10.24 53.51
CA CYS A 30 1.30 -11.36 52.59
C CYS A 30 0.06 -12.26 52.88
N LEU A 31 -0.26 -13.10 51.87
CA LEU A 31 -0.82 -14.47 51.90
C LEU A 31 -2.32 -14.70 52.20
N VAL A 32 -3.02 -15.39 51.29
CA VAL A 32 -3.48 -16.81 51.41
C VAL A 32 -4.15 -17.27 50.09
N ALA A 33 -3.94 -18.55 49.73
CA ALA A 33 -4.31 -19.26 48.51
C ALA A 33 -5.65 -20.03 48.62
N ALA A 34 -6.21 -20.53 47.49
CA ALA A 34 -6.66 -21.92 47.31
C ALA A 34 -7.29 -22.21 45.93
N LEU A 35 -6.87 -23.32 45.32
CA LEU A 35 -7.47 -24.03 44.17
C LEU A 35 -8.77 -24.75 44.56
N VAL A 36 -9.67 -24.99 43.58
CA VAL A 36 -10.52 -26.20 43.54
C VAL A 36 -10.64 -26.72 42.09
N VAL A 37 -10.18 -27.96 41.91
CA VAL A 37 -10.44 -28.87 40.78
C VAL A 37 -11.64 -29.74 41.16
N GLY A 38 -12.54 -30.00 40.20
CA GLY A 38 -13.66 -30.93 40.39
C GLY A 38 -14.03 -31.63 39.08
N MET A 39 -13.53 -32.85 38.93
CA MET A 39 -13.81 -33.81 37.86
C MET A 39 -14.96 -34.71 38.31
N LEU A 40 -15.96 -34.99 37.47
CA LEU A 40 -16.94 -36.05 37.70
C LEU A 40 -17.09 -36.90 36.43
N ILE A 41 -16.82 -38.19 36.57
CA ILE A 41 -17.07 -39.28 35.62
C ILE A 41 -18.22 -40.15 36.16
N VAL A 42 -18.71 -41.05 35.31
CA VAL A 42 -19.61 -42.22 35.50
C VAL A 42 -21.10 -41.83 35.29
N LEU A 43 -21.89 -42.38 34.36
CA LEU A 43 -22.12 -43.79 34.00
C LEU A 43 -22.59 -43.99 32.55
N VAL A 44 -22.08 -45.07 31.94
CA VAL A 44 -22.65 -45.74 30.76
C VAL A 44 -23.85 -46.58 31.20
N SER A 45 -24.99 -46.42 30.55
CA SER A 45 -26.00 -47.47 30.40
C SER A 45 -26.72 -47.28 29.07
N GLY A 46 -26.64 -48.30 28.22
CA GLY A 46 -27.29 -48.31 26.92
C GLY A 46 -28.73 -48.79 27.01
N VAL A 47 -29.62 -48.20 26.21
CA VAL A 47 -30.82 -48.84 25.66
C VAL A 47 -31.04 -48.27 24.25
N ARG A 48 -31.30 -49.18 23.31
CA ARG A 48 -31.62 -48.94 21.90
C ARG A 48 -33.11 -48.63 21.71
N ALA A 49 -33.36 -47.96 20.58
CA ALA A 49 -34.55 -47.99 19.71
C ALA A 49 -35.71 -47.04 20.03
N GLY A 50 -36.10 -46.27 19.01
CA GLY A 50 -37.36 -45.53 18.95
C GLY A 50 -37.33 -44.36 17.97
N ASP A 51 -37.55 -44.66 16.70
CA ASP A 51 -37.81 -43.71 15.61
C ASP A 51 -38.69 -42.50 16.01
N ARG A 52 -38.28 -41.30 15.57
CA ARG A 52 -39.19 -40.30 14.97
C ARG A 52 -38.40 -39.17 14.28
N ASN A 53 -38.60 -39.12 12.97
CA ASN A 53 -38.21 -38.07 12.04
C ASN A 53 -38.53 -36.66 12.54
N VAL A 54 -37.51 -35.81 12.67
CA VAL A 54 -37.58 -34.38 12.32
C VAL A 54 -36.28 -34.03 11.59
N ARG A 55 -36.34 -34.00 10.26
CA ARG A 55 -35.24 -33.51 9.43
C ARG A 55 -35.19 -31.98 9.54
N HIS A 56 -34.22 -31.46 10.29
CA HIS A 56 -33.71 -30.11 10.03
C HIS A 56 -32.73 -30.22 8.85
N ASP A 57 -33.16 -29.75 7.68
CA ASP A 57 -32.33 -29.61 6.49
C ASP A 57 -31.41 -28.38 6.67
N THR A 58 -30.32 -28.55 7.42
CA THR A 58 -29.21 -27.59 7.43
C THR A 58 -28.29 -27.87 6.24
N ARG A 59 -28.72 -27.49 5.04
CA ARG A 59 -27.79 -27.20 3.95
C ARG A 59 -27.11 -25.87 4.24
N VAL A 60 -26.07 -25.92 5.09
CA VAL A 60 -24.99 -24.93 5.03
C VAL A 60 -24.31 -25.17 3.69
N GLY A 61 -24.69 -24.38 2.68
CA GLY A 61 -23.98 -24.33 1.42
C GLY A 61 -22.54 -23.91 1.70
N GLN A 62 -21.61 -24.86 1.60
CA GLN A 62 -20.20 -24.56 1.47
C GLN A 62 -20.02 -23.82 0.14
N GLY A 63 -20.08 -22.49 0.20
CA GLY A 63 -19.56 -21.65 -0.87
C GLY A 63 -18.05 -21.86 -0.91
N GLN A 64 -17.59 -22.71 -1.83
CA GLN A 64 -16.19 -22.71 -2.22
C GLN A 64 -15.83 -21.28 -2.67
N PRO A 65 -14.69 -20.70 -2.22
CA PRO A 65 -14.18 -19.51 -2.86
C PRO A 65 -13.97 -19.85 -4.34
N SER A 66 -14.60 -19.09 -5.22
CA SER A 66 -14.43 -19.23 -6.66
C SER A 66 -12.95 -19.07 -6.97
N ARG A 67 -12.26 -20.18 -7.24
CA ARG A 67 -10.94 -20.15 -7.87
C ARG A 67 -11.11 -19.36 -9.15
N MET A 68 -10.45 -18.21 -9.26
CA MET A 68 -10.23 -17.56 -10.54
C MET A 68 -9.71 -18.63 -11.49
N SER A 69 -10.41 -18.86 -12.61
CA SER A 69 -9.88 -19.70 -13.67
C SER A 69 -8.57 -19.06 -14.12
N GLU A 70 -7.45 -19.77 -14.00
CA GLU A 70 -6.17 -19.29 -14.51
C GLU A 70 -6.34 -18.95 -15.99
N LYS A 71 -6.19 -17.66 -16.34
CA LYS A 71 -6.23 -17.22 -17.74
C LYS A 71 -5.07 -17.84 -18.50
N GLU A 72 -5.36 -18.38 -19.68
CA GLU A 72 -4.36 -18.90 -20.59
C GLU A 72 -3.44 -17.78 -21.09
N ALA A 73 -2.19 -18.13 -21.41
CA ALA A 73 -1.23 -17.18 -21.97
C ALA A 73 -1.77 -16.57 -23.28
N GLY A 74 -1.80 -15.23 -23.35
CA GLY A 74 -2.29 -14.49 -24.52
C GLY A 74 -3.74 -14.03 -24.45
N GLN A 75 -4.50 -14.38 -23.40
CA GLN A 75 -5.81 -13.76 -23.16
C GLN A 75 -5.66 -12.34 -22.61
N GLU A 76 -6.49 -11.42 -23.12
CA GLU A 76 -6.55 -10.03 -22.65
C GLU A 76 -6.91 -9.99 -21.16
N VAL A 77 -6.19 -9.16 -20.38
CA VAL A 77 -6.54 -8.86 -18.98
C VAL A 77 -7.20 -7.50 -18.92
N ARG A 78 -8.38 -7.41 -18.30
CA ARG A 78 -9.15 -6.16 -18.17
C ARG A 78 -9.22 -5.72 -16.71
N LEU A 79 -8.69 -4.53 -16.45
CA LEU A 79 -8.66 -3.87 -15.14
C LEU A 79 -9.59 -2.65 -15.18
N LEU A 80 -10.54 -2.58 -14.26
CA LEU A 80 -11.43 -1.44 -14.10
C LEU A 80 -11.11 -0.70 -12.80
N PHE A 81 -10.92 0.61 -12.90
CA PHE A 81 -10.77 1.48 -11.73
C PHE A 81 -11.93 2.46 -11.66
N ALA A 82 -12.64 2.43 -10.54
CA ALA A 82 -13.73 3.34 -10.21
C ALA A 82 -13.23 4.47 -9.31
N GLY A 83 -13.88 5.63 -9.40
CA GLY A 83 -13.62 6.79 -8.56
C GLY A 83 -13.99 6.63 -7.09
N ASP A 84 -14.23 7.76 -6.44
CA ASP A 84 -14.47 7.84 -5.00
C ASP A 84 -15.83 7.22 -4.60
N ILE A 85 -15.81 6.37 -3.57
CA ILE A 85 -16.95 5.60 -3.07
C ILE A 85 -17.12 5.85 -1.58
N LEU A 86 -18.26 6.44 -1.23
CA LEU A 86 -18.74 6.61 0.14
C LEU A 86 -19.95 5.70 0.39
N LEU A 87 -19.90 4.87 1.42
CA LEU A 87 -21.01 3.97 1.80
C LEU A 87 -21.72 4.40 3.09
N SER A 88 -21.64 5.70 3.41
CA SER A 88 -22.28 6.31 4.58
C SER A 88 -23.29 7.38 4.15
N ARG A 89 -23.79 8.16 5.12
CA ARG A 89 -24.69 9.31 4.90
C ARG A 89 -25.85 9.01 3.92
N GLN A 90 -26.06 9.84 2.89
CA GLN A 90 -27.21 9.69 1.99
C GLN A 90 -27.11 8.46 1.10
N VAL A 91 -25.90 7.97 0.81
CA VAL A 91 -25.72 6.71 0.07
C VAL A 91 -26.32 5.56 0.87
N ARG A 92 -25.96 5.46 2.16
CA ARG A 92 -26.55 4.48 3.08
C ARG A 92 -28.06 4.64 3.18
N ALA A 93 -28.53 5.89 3.36
CA ALA A 93 -29.96 6.16 3.49
C ALA A 93 -30.75 5.72 2.24
N GLU A 94 -30.21 5.92 1.04
CA GLU A 94 -30.85 5.46 -0.20
C GLU A 94 -30.83 3.93 -0.33
N MET A 95 -29.73 3.27 0.02
CA MET A 95 -29.64 1.81 0.04
C MET A 95 -30.67 1.20 1.00
N GLU A 96 -30.80 1.74 2.22
CA GLU A 96 -31.76 1.27 3.22
C GLU A 96 -33.21 1.54 2.79
N ARG A 97 -33.49 2.74 2.29
CA ARG A 97 -34.83 3.13 1.84
C ARG A 97 -35.32 2.31 0.64
N THR A 98 -34.43 1.98 -0.29
CA THR A 98 -34.80 1.31 -1.55
C THR A 98 -34.59 -0.20 -1.53
N GLY A 99 -33.75 -0.71 -0.63
CA GLY A 99 -33.30 -2.11 -0.64
C GLY A 99 -32.49 -2.50 -1.87
N ARG A 100 -32.04 -1.54 -2.69
CA ARG A 100 -31.34 -1.78 -3.96
C ARG A 100 -29.83 -1.69 -3.79
N ASN A 101 -29.12 -2.53 -4.54
CA ASN A 101 -27.68 -2.38 -4.75
C ASN A 101 -27.41 -1.18 -5.69
N PRO A 102 -26.45 -0.28 -5.38
CA PRO A 102 -26.11 0.85 -6.24
C PRO A 102 -25.78 0.47 -7.69
N TRP A 103 -25.24 -0.74 -7.92
CA TRP A 103 -24.80 -1.24 -9.23
C TRP A 103 -25.67 -2.35 -9.82
N HIS A 104 -26.93 -2.47 -9.38
CA HIS A 104 -27.85 -3.51 -9.85
C HIS A 104 -28.01 -3.59 -11.38
N ASP A 105 -27.80 -2.49 -12.12
CA ASP A 105 -27.88 -2.44 -13.58
C ASP A 105 -26.56 -2.79 -14.29
N TRP A 106 -25.44 -2.92 -13.56
CA TRP A 106 -24.10 -3.08 -14.14
C TRP A 106 -23.37 -4.40 -13.81
N PRO A 107 -24.03 -5.50 -13.39
CA PRO A 107 -23.29 -6.69 -13.00
C PRO A 107 -22.42 -7.20 -14.15
N SER A 108 -22.91 -7.15 -15.39
CA SER A 108 -22.14 -7.57 -16.56
C SER A 108 -20.88 -6.74 -16.79
N LEU A 109 -20.88 -5.43 -16.49
CA LEU A 109 -19.71 -4.58 -16.69
C LEU A 109 -18.56 -5.00 -15.78
N PHE A 110 -18.85 -5.18 -14.48
CA PHE A 110 -17.85 -5.51 -13.48
C PHE A 110 -17.45 -6.99 -13.51
N HIS A 111 -18.39 -7.91 -13.71
CA HIS A 111 -18.09 -9.35 -13.78
C HIS A 111 -17.34 -9.77 -15.05
N GLN A 112 -17.28 -8.92 -16.08
CA GLN A 112 -16.45 -9.14 -17.27
C GLN A 112 -15.01 -8.63 -17.12
N ALA A 113 -14.72 -7.85 -16.07
CA ALA A 113 -13.36 -7.43 -15.76
C ALA A 113 -12.68 -8.47 -14.86
N ASP A 114 -11.38 -8.64 -15.03
CA ASP A 114 -10.58 -9.52 -14.16
C ASP A 114 -10.37 -8.92 -12.78
N TRP A 115 -10.32 -7.59 -12.72
CA TRP A 115 -10.11 -6.86 -11.50
C TRP A 115 -10.85 -5.54 -11.51
N VAL A 116 -11.65 -5.31 -10.48
CA VAL A 116 -12.39 -4.05 -10.28
C VAL A 116 -11.99 -3.46 -8.95
N VAL A 117 -11.52 -2.21 -8.98
CA VAL A 117 -10.98 -1.49 -7.83
C VAL A 117 -11.69 -0.15 -7.69
N GLY A 118 -11.97 0.28 -6.46
CA GLY A 118 -12.47 1.63 -6.18
C GLY A 118 -11.78 2.26 -4.98
N ASN A 119 -11.96 3.56 -4.75
CA ASN A 119 -11.45 4.23 -3.54
C ASN A 119 -12.56 4.29 -2.47
N LEU A 120 -12.38 3.60 -1.34
CA LEU A 120 -13.33 3.63 -0.22
C LEU A 120 -13.00 4.82 0.68
N GLU A 121 -13.83 5.86 0.61
CA GLU A 121 -13.58 7.11 1.31
C GLU A 121 -14.29 7.13 2.66
N GLY A 122 -13.62 6.57 3.66
CA GLY A 122 -14.12 6.48 5.04
C GLY A 122 -13.52 5.31 5.80
N ALA A 123 -13.99 5.13 7.03
CA ALA A 123 -13.55 4.06 7.92
C ALA A 123 -14.74 3.25 8.44
N VAL A 124 -14.56 1.94 8.52
CA VAL A 124 -15.59 1.01 8.97
C VAL A 124 -15.72 1.08 10.49
N GLY A 125 -16.94 1.35 10.96
CA GLY A 125 -17.26 1.48 12.37
C GLY A 125 -18.56 2.26 12.56
N SER A 126 -18.69 2.90 13.73
CA SER A 126 -19.89 3.66 14.09
C SER A 126 -19.59 5.17 14.15
N PRO A 127 -20.56 6.04 13.83
CA PRO A 127 -20.41 7.48 14.03
C PRO A 127 -20.07 7.91 15.47
N VAL A 128 -20.34 7.07 16.48
CA VAL A 128 -19.96 7.36 17.88
C VAL A 128 -18.45 7.25 18.12
N ASP A 129 -17.73 6.56 17.23
CA ASP A 129 -16.29 6.33 17.33
C ASP A 129 -15.48 7.41 16.59
N CYS A 130 -16.16 8.39 15.98
CA CYS A 130 -15.51 9.49 15.27
C CYS A 130 -14.54 10.23 16.19
N LEU A 131 -13.35 10.54 15.67
CA LEU A 131 -12.36 11.29 16.43
C LEU A 131 -12.93 12.64 16.87
N LYS A 132 -12.69 12.99 18.13
CA LYS A 132 -13.15 14.24 18.73
C LYS A 132 -12.55 15.43 17.97
N GLY A 133 -13.39 16.39 17.62
CA GLY A 133 -12.99 17.58 16.84
C GLY A 133 -13.21 17.44 15.34
N LEU A 134 -13.62 16.27 14.84
CA LEU A 134 -14.23 16.17 13.52
C LEU A 134 -15.68 16.63 13.60
N GLU A 135 -16.05 17.56 12.72
CA GLU A 135 -17.45 17.91 12.54
C GLU A 135 -18.25 16.66 12.14
N PRO A 136 -19.46 16.43 12.69
CA PRO A 136 -20.23 15.20 12.41
C PRO A 136 -20.45 14.91 10.92
N ASN A 137 -20.55 15.96 10.09
CA ASN A 137 -20.74 15.83 8.65
C ASN A 137 -19.45 15.50 7.87
N LEU A 138 -18.29 15.58 8.52
CA LEU A 138 -16.96 15.30 7.96
C LEU A 138 -16.38 13.97 8.45
N CYS A 139 -17.10 13.23 9.30
CA CYS A 139 -16.73 11.88 9.69
C CYS A 139 -17.45 10.83 8.82
N PHE A 140 -16.69 10.06 8.04
CA PHE A 140 -17.20 9.07 7.12
C PHE A 140 -17.17 7.67 7.74
N ALA A 141 -17.96 7.49 8.80
CA ALA A 141 -18.16 6.19 9.43
C ALA A 141 -19.06 5.29 8.56
N ILE A 142 -18.54 4.14 8.16
CA ILE A 142 -19.20 3.17 7.27
C ILE A 142 -19.61 1.93 8.08
N PRO A 143 -20.90 1.56 8.12
CA PRO A 143 -21.29 0.29 8.72
C PRO A 143 -20.70 -0.89 7.95
N GLU A 144 -20.16 -1.89 8.66
CA GLU A 144 -19.59 -3.10 8.04
C GLU A 144 -20.58 -3.82 7.11
N THR A 145 -21.88 -3.80 7.46
CA THR A 145 -22.96 -4.40 6.66
C THR A 145 -23.07 -3.80 5.26
N SER A 146 -22.62 -2.56 5.05
CA SER A 146 -22.65 -1.90 3.74
C SER A 146 -21.60 -2.46 2.77
N LEU A 147 -20.52 -3.10 3.25
CA LEU A 147 -19.41 -3.51 2.37
C LEU A 147 -19.78 -4.67 1.42
N LYS A 148 -20.75 -5.50 1.79
CA LYS A 148 -21.13 -6.69 1.01
C LYS A 148 -21.60 -6.32 -0.41
N VAL A 149 -22.16 -5.12 -0.60
CA VAL A 149 -22.62 -4.67 -1.91
C VAL A 149 -21.48 -4.48 -2.91
N LEU A 150 -20.26 -4.19 -2.43
CA LEU A 150 -19.06 -4.04 -3.26
C LEU A 150 -18.67 -5.37 -3.90
N SER A 151 -18.48 -6.42 -3.09
CA SER A 151 -18.08 -7.73 -3.62
C SER A 151 -19.18 -8.39 -4.45
N GLN A 152 -20.46 -8.17 -4.10
CA GLN A 152 -21.59 -8.59 -4.93
C GLN A 152 -21.61 -7.93 -6.31
N ALA A 153 -21.21 -6.66 -6.39
CA ALA A 153 -21.13 -5.93 -7.65
C ALA A 153 -19.95 -6.41 -8.51
N GLY A 154 -18.89 -6.94 -7.90
CA GLY A 154 -17.71 -7.45 -8.60
C GLY A 154 -16.39 -6.77 -8.19
N PHE A 155 -16.42 -5.84 -7.24
CA PHE A 155 -15.18 -5.28 -6.68
C PHE A 155 -14.33 -6.37 -6.01
N ARG A 156 -13.02 -6.24 -6.17
CA ARG A 156 -12.02 -7.16 -5.61
C ARG A 156 -11.07 -6.46 -4.65
N ALA A 157 -10.86 -5.17 -4.82
CA ALA A 157 -10.03 -4.38 -3.92
C ALA A 157 -10.60 -2.98 -3.73
N MET A 158 -10.30 -2.38 -2.58
CA MET A 158 -10.65 -1.03 -2.23
C MET A 158 -9.43 -0.25 -1.74
N GLY A 159 -9.19 0.91 -2.32
CA GLY A 159 -8.26 1.90 -1.78
C GLY A 159 -8.73 2.43 -0.44
N LYS A 160 -7.85 2.42 0.55
CA LYS A 160 -8.02 3.08 1.86
C LYS A 160 -6.83 3.99 2.20
N ALA A 161 -6.12 4.46 1.17
CA ALA A 161 -5.04 5.41 1.33
C ALA A 161 -5.57 6.81 0.99
N ASN A 162 -6.49 7.30 1.82
CA ASN A 162 -7.13 8.60 1.65
C ASN A 162 -7.23 9.34 3.00
N ASN A 163 -7.63 10.61 2.95
CA ASN A 163 -7.74 11.50 4.11
C ASN A 163 -8.85 11.08 5.11
N HIS A 164 -9.85 10.31 4.68
CA HIS A 164 -10.95 9.85 5.53
C HIS A 164 -10.73 8.46 6.15
N SER A 165 -9.58 7.84 5.87
CA SER A 165 -9.28 6.48 6.33
C SER A 165 -9.09 6.39 7.84
N GLY A 166 -8.71 7.49 8.49
CA GLY A 166 -8.52 7.58 9.94
C GLY A 166 -9.57 8.41 10.67
N ASP A 167 -10.75 8.66 10.09
CA ASP A 167 -11.85 9.37 10.75
C ASP A 167 -12.28 8.72 12.09
N LEU A 168 -12.06 7.41 12.20
CA LEU A 168 -12.31 6.59 13.39
C LEU A 168 -11.00 6.15 14.09
N GLY A 169 -9.89 6.84 13.80
CA GLY A 169 -8.55 6.55 14.33
C GLY A 169 -7.96 5.19 13.91
N GLU A 170 -6.89 4.79 14.58
CA GLU A 170 -6.15 3.55 14.31
C GLU A 170 -7.01 2.29 14.44
N ALA A 171 -7.93 2.29 15.43
CA ALA A 171 -8.89 1.21 15.61
C ALA A 171 -9.81 1.09 14.39
N GLY A 172 -10.32 2.21 13.87
CA GLY A 172 -11.12 2.27 12.65
C GLY A 172 -10.35 1.84 11.41
N ARG A 173 -9.09 2.27 11.24
CA ARG A 173 -8.23 1.82 10.13
C ARG A 173 -8.05 0.30 10.14
N THR A 174 -7.82 -0.27 11.32
CA THR A 174 -7.66 -1.71 11.52
C THR A 174 -8.97 -2.46 11.25
N ALA A 175 -10.09 -1.96 11.79
CA ALA A 175 -11.41 -2.53 11.58
C ALA A 175 -11.80 -2.51 10.09
N THR A 176 -11.50 -1.42 9.39
CA THR A 176 -11.72 -1.27 7.94
C THR A 176 -11.03 -2.37 7.15
N ARG A 177 -9.73 -2.58 7.40
CA ARG A 177 -8.98 -3.64 6.72
C ARG A 177 -9.59 -5.03 6.97
N GLN A 178 -9.91 -5.34 8.21
CA GLN A 178 -10.47 -6.64 8.57
C GLN A 178 -11.87 -6.85 7.98
N ALA A 179 -12.70 -5.81 7.97
CA ALA A 179 -14.05 -5.84 7.41
C ALA A 179 -14.04 -6.00 5.88
N LEU A 180 -13.13 -5.31 5.18
CA LEU A 180 -12.90 -5.52 3.75
C LEU A 180 -12.51 -6.97 3.47
N HIS A 181 -11.55 -7.51 4.21
CA HIS A 181 -11.13 -8.90 4.06
C HIS A 181 -12.29 -9.89 4.30
N ARG A 182 -13.10 -9.69 5.36
CA ARG A 182 -14.30 -10.50 5.62
C ARG A 182 -15.35 -10.40 4.50
N ALA A 183 -15.42 -9.26 3.82
CA ALA A 183 -16.29 -9.04 2.67
C ALA A 183 -15.72 -9.62 1.35
N GLY A 184 -14.53 -10.23 1.38
CA GLY A 184 -13.84 -10.77 0.21
C GLY A 184 -13.15 -9.70 -0.64
N LEU A 185 -12.74 -8.59 -0.02
CA LEU A 185 -12.10 -7.45 -0.67
C LEU A 185 -10.71 -7.24 -0.10
N GLU A 186 -9.74 -6.95 -0.95
CA GLU A 186 -8.43 -6.47 -0.53
C GLU A 186 -8.48 -5.00 -0.12
N ALA A 187 -7.73 -4.62 0.91
CA ALA A 187 -7.53 -3.23 1.30
C ALA A 187 -6.19 -2.71 0.76
N LEU A 188 -6.22 -1.84 -0.25
CA LEU A 188 -5.02 -1.20 -0.79
C LEU A 188 -4.63 -0.03 0.12
N SER A 189 -3.44 -0.11 0.71
CA SER A 189 -2.93 0.95 1.59
C SER A 189 -1.44 1.15 1.52
N PHE A 190 -0.95 2.22 2.12
CA PHE A 190 0.47 2.53 2.13
C PHE A 190 1.29 1.48 2.87
N GLU A 191 0.80 1.00 4.02
CA GLU A 191 1.46 -0.02 4.84
C GLU A 191 1.57 -1.33 4.06
N GLY A 192 0.46 -1.80 3.47
CA GLY A 192 0.39 -3.03 2.68
C GLY A 192 1.02 -2.95 1.29
N SER A 193 1.52 -1.79 0.86
CA SER A 193 2.12 -1.61 -0.46
C SER A 193 3.59 -2.06 -0.52
N PRO A 194 4.08 -2.55 -1.68
CA PRO A 194 3.28 -2.92 -2.84
C PRO A 194 2.46 -4.17 -2.56
N SER A 195 1.21 -4.20 -3.00
CA SER A 195 0.44 -5.44 -3.08
C SER A 195 0.52 -6.03 -4.49
N PHE A 196 0.55 -7.36 -4.59
CA PHE A 196 0.80 -8.06 -5.85
C PHE A 196 -0.38 -8.94 -6.25
N HIS A 197 -0.83 -8.73 -7.49
CA HIS A 197 -2.02 -9.36 -8.08
C HIS A 197 -1.61 -10.13 -9.32
N ARG A 198 -2.14 -11.35 -9.50
CA ARG A 198 -1.75 -12.23 -10.59
C ARG A 198 -2.92 -12.50 -11.53
N PHE A 199 -2.67 -12.30 -12.83
CA PHE A 199 -3.58 -12.62 -13.92
C PHE A 199 -2.84 -13.50 -14.93
N GLY A 200 -2.90 -14.82 -14.72
CA GLY A 200 -2.07 -15.77 -15.44
C GLY A 200 -0.58 -15.55 -15.15
N SER A 201 0.21 -15.25 -16.20
CA SER A 201 1.64 -14.91 -16.10
C SER A 201 1.90 -13.45 -15.72
N ILE A 202 0.90 -12.58 -15.83
CA ILE A 202 1.05 -11.14 -15.59
C ILE A 202 0.91 -10.87 -14.09
N THR A 203 1.91 -10.21 -13.52
CA THR A 203 1.90 -9.69 -12.16
C THR A 203 1.71 -8.19 -12.19
N VAL A 204 0.68 -7.69 -11.52
CA VAL A 204 0.41 -6.27 -11.30
C VAL A 204 0.79 -5.93 -9.86
N GLY A 205 1.71 -4.99 -9.68
CA GLY A 205 2.09 -4.44 -8.39
C GLY A 205 1.38 -3.11 -8.16
N VAL A 206 0.69 -2.95 -7.03
CA VAL A 206 -0.03 -1.72 -6.70
C VAL A 206 0.57 -1.04 -5.49
N VAL A 207 0.89 0.24 -5.65
CA VAL A 207 1.37 1.11 -4.57
C VAL A 207 0.34 2.20 -4.30
N ALA A 208 -0.29 2.14 -3.13
CA ALA A 208 -1.35 3.05 -2.73
C ALA A 208 -0.87 4.05 -1.66
N PHE A 209 -1.16 5.34 -1.82
CA PHE A 209 -0.82 6.37 -0.82
C PHE A 209 -1.67 7.64 -0.94
N SER A 210 -1.76 8.43 0.14
CA SER A 210 -2.39 9.75 0.14
C SER A 210 -1.33 10.85 0.20
N MET A 211 -1.50 11.91 -0.57
CA MET A 211 -0.78 13.19 -0.40
C MET A 211 -1.61 14.23 0.35
N VAL A 212 -2.85 13.90 0.69
CA VAL A 212 -3.78 14.76 1.42
C VAL A 212 -3.75 14.38 2.89
N ALA A 213 -3.61 15.39 3.75
CA ALA A 213 -3.67 15.19 5.18
C ALA A 213 -5.08 14.76 5.61
N GLY A 214 -5.15 13.76 6.48
CA GLY A 214 -6.39 13.28 7.05
C GLY A 214 -6.29 13.12 8.57
N ALA A 215 -7.42 12.94 9.24
CA ALA A 215 -7.40 12.59 10.66
C ALA A 215 -6.77 11.21 10.81
N ASP A 216 -5.73 11.09 11.65
CA ASP A 216 -4.95 9.85 11.88
C ASP A 216 -4.62 9.05 10.59
N SER A 217 -4.38 9.75 9.48
CA SER A 217 -4.14 9.15 8.17
C SER A 217 -2.72 9.51 7.71
N PRO A 218 -1.89 8.51 7.31
CA PRO A 218 -0.53 8.79 6.84
C PRO A 218 -0.55 9.68 5.60
N GLN A 219 0.15 10.82 5.65
CA GLN A 219 0.40 11.67 4.50
C GLN A 219 1.76 11.34 3.89
N GLY A 220 1.76 10.91 2.63
CA GLY A 220 2.95 10.73 1.81
C GLY A 220 3.44 12.05 1.25
N ALA A 221 4.59 12.52 1.72
CA ALA A 221 5.32 13.59 1.06
C ALA A 221 6.15 13.04 -0.12
N LEU A 222 6.37 13.87 -1.14
CA LEU A 222 7.25 13.57 -2.26
C LEU A 222 8.37 14.61 -2.35
N PRO A 223 9.63 14.21 -2.57
CA PRO A 223 10.12 12.83 -2.67
C PRO A 223 10.10 12.09 -1.31
N SER A 224 9.91 10.77 -1.32
CA SER A 224 9.94 9.92 -0.12
C SER A 224 10.84 8.69 -0.33
N PRO A 225 11.83 8.44 0.56
CA PRO A 225 12.65 7.23 0.51
C PRO A 225 11.84 5.93 0.62
N VAL A 226 10.82 5.91 1.49
CA VAL A 226 9.96 4.74 1.69
C VAL A 226 9.12 4.47 0.44
N LEU A 227 8.56 5.51 -0.16
CA LEU A 227 7.76 5.34 -1.38
C LEU A 227 8.63 4.94 -2.58
N ARG A 228 9.84 5.50 -2.70
CA ARG A 228 10.84 5.06 -3.69
C ARG A 228 11.16 3.58 -3.52
N GLN A 229 11.40 3.13 -2.28
CA GLN A 229 11.69 1.73 -1.96
C GLN A 229 10.53 0.80 -2.39
N LYS A 230 9.28 1.14 -2.03
CA LYS A 230 8.07 0.40 -2.44
C LYS A 230 7.93 0.32 -3.97
N LEU A 231 8.15 1.42 -4.67
CA LEU A 231 8.10 1.47 -6.14
C LEU A 231 9.21 0.66 -6.78
N ARG A 232 10.44 0.70 -6.24
CA ARG A 232 11.55 -0.12 -6.73
C ARG A 232 11.29 -1.61 -6.55
N LEU A 233 10.72 -2.01 -5.41
CA LEU A 233 10.31 -3.40 -5.19
C LEU A 233 9.22 -3.82 -6.17
N ALA A 234 8.18 -3.00 -6.34
CA ALA A 234 7.11 -3.26 -7.31
C ALA A 234 7.66 -3.40 -8.72
N ARG A 235 8.54 -2.47 -9.15
CA ARG A 235 9.12 -2.47 -10.50
C ARG A 235 10.00 -3.68 -10.77
N ARG A 236 10.63 -4.24 -9.75
CA ARG A 236 11.39 -5.48 -9.89
C ARG A 236 10.46 -6.67 -10.03
N LEU A 237 9.48 -6.81 -9.14
CA LEU A 237 8.69 -8.02 -8.99
C LEU A 237 7.42 -8.09 -9.87
N ALA A 238 6.96 -6.97 -10.42
CA ALA A 238 5.76 -6.90 -11.25
C ALA A 238 6.08 -6.62 -12.73
N ASN A 239 5.18 -7.07 -13.61
CA ASN A 239 5.17 -6.70 -15.02
C ASN A 239 4.58 -5.30 -15.22
N LEU A 240 3.62 -4.90 -14.38
CA LEU A 240 2.97 -3.60 -14.42
C LEU A 240 2.94 -2.98 -13.02
N VAL A 241 3.37 -1.73 -12.88
CA VAL A 241 3.27 -0.98 -11.62
C VAL A 241 2.14 0.05 -11.69
N VAL A 242 1.11 -0.12 -10.87
CA VAL A 242 0.01 0.83 -10.72
C VAL A 242 0.23 1.66 -9.46
N VAL A 243 0.15 2.97 -9.60
CA VAL A 243 0.08 3.89 -8.45
C VAL A 243 -1.36 4.32 -8.25
N PHE A 244 -1.89 4.05 -7.06
CA PHE A 244 -3.25 4.41 -6.65
C PHE A 244 -3.18 5.54 -5.61
N VAL A 245 -3.40 6.79 -6.05
CA VAL A 245 -3.01 7.97 -5.27
C VAL A 245 -4.20 8.88 -4.96
N HIS A 246 -4.26 9.37 -3.72
CA HIS A 246 -5.26 10.34 -3.28
C HIS A 246 -4.59 11.72 -3.10
N TRP A 247 -4.93 12.72 -3.94
CA TRP A 247 -4.13 13.95 -4.10
C TRP A 247 -4.89 15.13 -4.71
N GLY A 248 -4.27 16.30 -4.76
CA GLY A 248 -4.85 17.47 -5.43
C GLY A 248 -5.72 18.30 -4.48
N SER A 249 -6.70 19.01 -5.05
CA SER A 249 -7.56 19.92 -4.31
C SER A 249 -9.02 19.65 -4.66
N GLU A 250 -9.89 19.62 -3.66
CA GLU A 250 -11.32 19.40 -3.86
C GLU A 250 -11.92 20.38 -4.87
N LEU A 251 -12.77 19.85 -5.75
CA LEU A 251 -13.55 20.57 -6.75
C LEU A 251 -12.73 21.31 -7.82
N LEU A 252 -11.41 21.11 -7.87
CA LEU A 252 -10.59 21.65 -8.93
C LEU A 252 -10.58 20.68 -10.13
N GLU A 253 -11.23 21.07 -11.22
CA GLU A 253 -11.37 20.24 -12.44
C GLU A 253 -10.06 20.09 -13.24
N TRP A 254 -8.97 20.76 -12.84
CA TRP A 254 -7.67 20.66 -13.49
C TRP A 254 -6.57 20.24 -12.51
N PRO A 255 -5.64 19.37 -12.91
CA PRO A 255 -4.57 18.95 -12.03
C PRO A 255 -3.63 20.12 -11.71
N ASN A 256 -3.36 20.31 -10.42
CA ASN A 256 -2.48 21.37 -9.97
C ASN A 256 -0.99 21.04 -10.23
N ALA A 257 -0.11 22.03 -10.06
CA ALA A 257 1.31 21.85 -10.34
C ALA A 257 1.99 20.79 -9.44
N GLN A 258 1.48 20.57 -8.22
CA GLN A 258 1.99 19.54 -7.32
C GLN A 258 1.64 18.14 -7.84
N GLN A 259 0.42 17.91 -8.31
CA GLN A 259 0.00 16.64 -8.91
C GLN A 259 0.86 16.30 -10.14
N ARG A 260 1.12 17.27 -11.03
CA ARG A 260 1.97 17.06 -12.22
C ARG A 260 3.41 16.67 -11.86
N ARG A 261 4.05 17.43 -10.97
CA ARG A 261 5.41 17.10 -10.49
C ARG A 261 5.47 15.74 -9.78
N ALA A 262 4.42 15.40 -9.03
CA ALA A 262 4.30 14.10 -8.38
C ALA A 262 4.17 12.98 -9.43
N ALA A 263 3.31 13.14 -10.43
CA ALA A 263 3.12 12.16 -11.52
C ALA A 263 4.44 11.87 -12.25
N GLU A 264 5.18 12.92 -12.64
CA GLU A 264 6.49 12.76 -13.28
C GLU A 264 7.50 12.05 -12.38
N TRP A 265 7.54 12.38 -11.09
CA TRP A 265 8.42 11.70 -10.13
C TRP A 265 8.06 10.21 -10.00
N LEU A 266 6.77 9.88 -9.91
CA LEU A 266 6.27 8.50 -9.79
C LEU A 266 6.62 7.67 -11.04
N ILE A 267 6.44 8.23 -12.24
CA ILE A 267 6.83 7.57 -13.50
C ILE A 267 8.33 7.32 -13.53
N ARG A 268 9.16 8.28 -13.12
CA ARG A 268 10.61 8.09 -13.01
C ARG A 268 11.00 6.99 -12.01
N GLN A 269 10.18 6.75 -10.99
CA GLN A 269 10.38 5.65 -10.04
C GLN A 269 9.84 4.29 -10.55
N GLY A 270 9.26 4.25 -11.75
CA GLY A 270 8.82 3.02 -12.41
C GLY A 270 7.31 2.78 -12.41
N ALA A 271 6.48 3.80 -12.15
CA ALA A 271 5.04 3.69 -12.34
C ALA A 271 4.68 3.57 -13.83
N ASP A 272 3.81 2.60 -14.16
CA ASP A 272 3.33 2.36 -15.52
C ASP A 272 1.91 2.92 -15.75
N LEU A 273 1.12 3.03 -14.68
CA LEU A 273 -0.21 3.64 -14.65
C LEU A 273 -0.39 4.40 -13.34
N ILE A 274 -0.95 5.61 -13.40
CA ILE A 274 -1.33 6.38 -12.21
C ILE A 274 -2.85 6.60 -12.22
N VAL A 275 -3.50 6.22 -11.12
CA VAL A 275 -4.94 6.39 -10.90
C VAL A 275 -5.15 7.29 -9.69
N GLY A 276 -5.67 8.49 -9.94
CA GLY A 276 -5.85 9.56 -8.98
C GLY A 276 -7.28 9.69 -8.46
N HIS A 277 -7.38 10.14 -7.21
CA HIS A 277 -8.60 10.32 -6.41
C HIS A 277 -8.50 11.61 -5.59
N HIS A 278 -9.60 12.03 -4.93
CA HIS A 278 -9.74 13.17 -4.00
C HIS A 278 -10.44 14.42 -4.55
N PRO A 279 -10.17 14.93 -5.77
CA PRO A 279 -10.81 16.17 -6.21
C PRO A 279 -12.34 16.10 -6.26
N HIS A 280 -12.93 14.89 -6.20
CA HIS A 280 -14.37 14.62 -6.31
C HIS A 280 -15.02 15.06 -7.64
N VAL A 281 -14.21 15.55 -8.57
CA VAL A 281 -14.56 15.93 -9.94
C VAL A 281 -13.58 15.24 -10.88
N ILE A 282 -13.99 15.03 -12.12
CA ILE A 282 -13.11 14.47 -13.14
C ILE A 282 -11.98 15.47 -13.40
N GLN A 283 -10.73 14.99 -13.42
CA GLN A 283 -9.61 15.73 -13.98
C GLN A 283 -9.14 15.02 -15.25
N PRO A 284 -8.77 15.74 -16.32
CA PRO A 284 -8.39 15.13 -17.58
C PRO A 284 -7.29 14.07 -17.43
N MET A 285 -7.43 12.97 -18.16
CA MET A 285 -6.35 11.99 -18.33
C MET A 285 -5.26 12.60 -19.21
N GLU A 286 -4.01 12.37 -18.82
CA GLU A 286 -2.85 12.73 -19.64
C GLU A 286 -1.98 11.53 -19.94
N CYS A 287 -1.17 11.65 -20.98
CA CYS A 287 -0.09 10.71 -21.23
C CYS A 287 1.26 11.34 -20.94
N LEU A 288 1.90 10.93 -19.86
CA LEU A 288 3.19 11.44 -19.46
C LEU A 288 4.25 10.37 -19.76
N GLN A 289 5.19 10.68 -20.65
CA GLN A 289 6.29 9.76 -21.03
C GLN A 289 5.77 8.38 -21.51
N GLY A 290 4.64 8.36 -22.22
CA GLY A 290 4.00 7.13 -22.71
C GLY A 290 3.18 6.38 -21.66
N LYS A 291 3.05 6.90 -20.44
CA LYS A 291 2.29 6.28 -19.34
C LYS A 291 0.95 7.02 -19.12
N PRO A 292 -0.18 6.30 -19.04
CA PRO A 292 -1.47 6.89 -18.71
C PRO A 292 -1.51 7.40 -17.26
N VAL A 293 -2.00 8.63 -17.10
CA VAL A 293 -2.20 9.30 -15.80
C VAL A 293 -3.63 9.81 -15.73
N PHE A 294 -4.44 9.16 -14.92
CA PHE A 294 -5.76 9.66 -14.53
C PHE A 294 -5.59 10.52 -13.29
N PHE A 295 -5.66 11.85 -13.43
CA PHE A 295 -5.44 12.74 -12.30
C PHE A 295 -6.58 12.70 -11.27
N SER A 296 -7.82 12.50 -11.72
CA SER A 296 -8.96 12.23 -10.87
C SER A 296 -10.05 11.54 -11.67
N LEU A 297 -10.56 10.42 -11.15
CA LEU A 297 -11.72 9.73 -11.74
C LEU A 297 -13.07 10.38 -11.36
N GLY A 298 -13.08 11.31 -10.41
CA GLY A 298 -14.30 11.89 -9.84
C GLY A 298 -15.03 10.93 -8.88
N ASN A 299 -16.26 11.27 -8.53
CA ASN A 299 -17.09 10.43 -7.66
C ASN A 299 -17.74 9.30 -8.46
N HIS A 300 -17.61 8.07 -7.95
CA HIS A 300 -18.34 6.92 -8.47
C HIS A 300 -19.63 6.66 -7.71
N LEU A 301 -19.60 6.75 -6.38
CA LEU A 301 -20.76 6.59 -5.51
C LEU A 301 -20.61 7.53 -4.31
N PHE A 302 -21.25 8.70 -4.37
CA PHE A 302 -21.07 9.74 -3.35
C PHE A 302 -22.31 10.64 -3.24
N ASP A 303 -22.49 11.29 -2.10
CA ASP A 303 -23.64 12.14 -1.80
C ASP A 303 -23.41 13.65 -1.93
N GLN A 304 -22.27 14.07 -2.49
CA GLN A 304 -22.02 15.49 -2.78
C GLN A 304 -23.03 16.03 -3.80
N LYS A 305 -23.33 17.33 -3.73
CA LYS A 305 -24.44 17.96 -4.47
C LYS A 305 -23.99 18.86 -5.62
N TYR A 306 -22.70 19.10 -5.77
CA TYR A 306 -22.18 19.98 -6.82
C TYR A 306 -22.34 19.33 -8.20
N PRO A 307 -22.76 20.07 -9.24
CA PRO A 307 -22.97 19.50 -10.57
C PRO A 307 -21.75 18.73 -11.10
N ALA A 308 -20.55 19.31 -10.99
CA ALA A 308 -19.31 18.66 -11.42
C ALA A 308 -19.00 17.36 -10.67
N SER A 309 -19.43 17.25 -9.40
CA SER A 309 -19.22 16.05 -8.59
C SER A 309 -20.28 14.96 -8.78
N LYS A 310 -21.25 15.22 -9.68
CA LYS A 310 -22.18 14.22 -10.20
C LYS A 310 -21.65 13.52 -11.45
N GLU A 311 -20.54 13.99 -12.01
CA GLU A 311 -19.85 13.32 -13.12
C GLU A 311 -18.69 12.48 -12.59
N GLY A 312 -18.48 11.32 -13.20
CA GLY A 312 -17.36 10.44 -12.88
C GLY A 312 -16.96 9.60 -14.09
N ILE A 313 -15.80 8.95 -14.01
CA ILE A 313 -15.34 8.01 -15.03
C ILE A 313 -14.87 6.71 -14.38
N LEU A 314 -15.07 5.60 -15.08
CA LEU A 314 -14.29 4.39 -14.86
C LEU A 314 -13.10 4.40 -15.82
N ALA A 315 -11.89 4.17 -15.32
CA ALA A 315 -10.75 3.85 -16.18
C ALA A 315 -10.85 2.38 -16.60
N ASP A 316 -10.98 2.12 -17.91
CA ASP A 316 -11.05 0.78 -18.49
C ASP A 316 -9.72 0.44 -19.15
N CYS A 317 -8.87 -0.28 -18.42
CA CYS A 317 -7.52 -0.61 -18.84
C CYS A 317 -7.42 -2.07 -19.29
N ARG A 318 -6.78 -2.29 -20.43
CA ARG A 318 -6.61 -3.61 -21.05
C ARG A 318 -5.15 -3.91 -21.28
N ILE A 319 -4.76 -5.12 -20.93
CA ILE A 319 -3.43 -5.66 -21.19
C ILE A 319 -3.56 -6.74 -22.26
N ALA A 320 -2.94 -6.50 -23.41
CA ALA A 320 -2.85 -7.44 -24.50
C ALA A 320 -1.49 -7.28 -25.20
N HIS A 321 -0.90 -8.37 -25.67
CA HIS A 321 0.39 -8.35 -26.37
C HIS A 321 1.51 -7.58 -25.62
N ASP A 322 1.59 -7.79 -24.30
CA ASP A 322 2.55 -7.10 -23.41
C ASP A 322 2.43 -5.57 -23.39
N GLU A 323 1.27 -5.03 -23.77
CA GLU A 323 0.98 -3.61 -23.79
C GLU A 323 -0.26 -3.29 -22.94
N LEU A 324 -0.16 -2.23 -22.12
CA LEU A 324 -1.30 -1.63 -21.42
C LEU A 324 -1.87 -0.47 -22.24
N THR A 325 -3.17 -0.52 -22.50
CA THR A 325 -3.97 0.61 -23.03
C THR A 325 -5.12 0.92 -22.08
N CYS A 326 -5.56 2.17 -22.02
CA CYS A 326 -6.67 2.57 -21.14
C CYS A 326 -7.65 3.50 -21.85
N GLY A 327 -8.94 3.21 -21.72
CA GLY A 327 -10.05 4.08 -22.11
C GLY A 327 -10.83 4.57 -20.89
N VAL A 328 -11.97 5.23 -21.15
CA VAL A 328 -12.88 5.72 -20.12
C VAL A 328 -14.31 5.27 -20.39
N ILE A 329 -15.04 4.95 -19.32
CA ILE A 329 -16.50 4.79 -19.35
C ILE A 329 -17.09 5.90 -18.50
N ALA A 330 -17.85 6.79 -19.13
CA ALA A 330 -18.48 7.91 -18.45
C ALA A 330 -19.61 7.44 -17.53
N THR A 331 -19.71 8.06 -16.36
CA THR A 331 -20.78 7.84 -15.40
C THR A 331 -21.35 9.17 -14.94
N GLN A 332 -22.62 9.16 -14.59
CA GLN A 332 -23.30 10.31 -14.02
C GLN A 332 -24.24 9.87 -12.91
N THR A 333 -24.28 10.62 -11.82
CA THR A 333 -25.23 10.45 -10.73
C THR A 333 -26.45 11.34 -10.98
N PRO A 334 -27.65 10.77 -11.22
CA PRO A 334 -28.86 11.54 -11.49
C PRO A 334 -29.27 12.44 -10.32
N VAL A 335 -29.96 13.53 -10.63
CA VAL A 335 -30.58 14.39 -9.61
C VAL A 335 -31.54 13.56 -8.75
N GLY A 336 -31.42 13.68 -7.42
CA GLY A 336 -32.29 12.98 -6.47
C GLY A 336 -31.87 11.54 -6.14
N SER A 337 -30.73 11.08 -6.66
CA SER A 337 -30.11 9.80 -6.30
C SER A 337 -28.62 9.99 -6.01
N ALA A 338 -28.04 9.04 -5.30
CA ALA A 338 -26.61 8.84 -5.17
C ALA A 338 -26.11 7.69 -6.06
N PHE A 339 -27.00 6.90 -6.67
CA PHE A 339 -26.60 5.75 -7.48
C PHE A 339 -26.18 6.19 -8.88
N PRO A 340 -24.99 5.79 -9.34
CA PRO A 340 -24.49 6.22 -10.63
C PRO A 340 -25.20 5.49 -11.79
N ARG A 341 -25.20 6.13 -12.97
CA ARG A 341 -25.65 5.56 -14.25
C ARG A 341 -24.54 5.72 -15.30
N ILE A 342 -24.42 4.76 -16.21
CA ILE A 342 -23.51 4.91 -17.36
C ILE A 342 -24.05 6.07 -18.19
N SER A 343 -23.17 7.03 -18.47
CA SER A 343 -23.49 8.16 -19.32
C SER A 343 -23.09 7.83 -20.76
N GLN A 344 -23.97 8.15 -21.70
CA GLN A 344 -23.64 8.12 -23.13
C GLN A 344 -23.04 9.45 -23.61
N ALA A 345 -23.13 10.50 -22.80
CA ALA A 345 -22.43 11.74 -23.08
C ALA A 345 -20.93 11.53 -22.82
N PRO A 346 -20.05 12.03 -23.70
CA PRO A 346 -18.62 12.07 -23.38
C PRO A 346 -18.41 12.83 -22.07
N PRO A 347 -17.49 12.39 -21.20
CA PRO A 347 -17.20 13.14 -19.97
C PRO A 347 -16.76 14.55 -20.33
N LEU A 348 -17.24 15.57 -19.62
CA LEU A 348 -16.77 16.94 -19.83
C LEU A 348 -15.25 17.00 -19.65
N GLY A 349 -14.55 17.65 -20.58
CA GLY A 349 -13.09 17.79 -20.55
C GLY A 349 -12.29 16.55 -21.01
N VAL A 350 -12.95 15.42 -21.29
CA VAL A 350 -12.31 14.22 -21.86
C VAL A 350 -12.80 14.09 -23.31
N GLY A 351 -12.19 14.83 -24.24
CA GLY A 351 -12.41 14.60 -25.67
C GLY A 351 -12.26 13.11 -25.95
N HIS A 352 -13.24 12.49 -26.61
CA HIS A 352 -13.41 11.02 -26.75
C HIS A 352 -12.08 10.27 -26.68
N ALA A 353 -11.68 9.86 -25.48
CA ALA A 353 -10.30 9.44 -25.24
C ALA A 353 -10.15 7.98 -25.68
N VAL A 354 -10.07 7.79 -26.99
CA VAL A 354 -9.20 6.73 -27.52
C VAL A 354 -7.81 7.12 -27.07
N THR A 355 -7.18 6.26 -26.28
CA THR A 355 -5.78 6.35 -25.89
C THR A 355 -4.98 6.71 -27.15
N PRO A 356 -4.27 7.86 -27.21
CA PRO A 356 -3.41 8.14 -28.35
C PRO A 356 -2.48 6.94 -28.57
N LYS A 357 -2.15 6.58 -29.82
CA LYS A 357 -1.19 5.48 -30.09
C LYS A 357 0.12 5.63 -29.32
N SER A 358 0.48 6.85 -28.91
CA SER A 358 1.65 7.18 -28.11
C SER A 358 1.49 6.90 -26.61
N CYS A 359 0.31 6.48 -26.14
CA CYS A 359 0.04 6.25 -24.73
C CYS A 359 -0.19 4.77 -24.42
N VAL A 360 0.87 4.01 -24.66
CA VAL A 360 0.91 2.57 -24.48
C VAL A 360 2.09 2.25 -23.56
N ALA A 361 1.80 1.63 -22.41
CA ALA A 361 2.83 1.23 -21.48
C ALA A 361 3.21 -0.23 -21.71
N GLY A 362 4.44 -0.49 -22.17
CA GLY A 362 4.97 -1.85 -22.28
C GLY A 362 5.18 -2.49 -20.90
N LEU A 363 4.83 -3.77 -20.80
CA LEU A 363 5.02 -4.58 -19.60
C LEU A 363 6.50 -4.92 -19.39
N GLY A 364 6.90 -4.99 -18.11
CA GLY A 364 8.20 -5.51 -17.71
C GLY A 364 8.32 -7.01 -17.95
N THR A 365 9.55 -7.49 -18.13
CA THR A 365 9.85 -8.91 -18.43
C THR A 365 9.87 -9.83 -17.20
N GLY A 366 9.50 -9.31 -16.02
CA GLY A 366 9.64 -10.00 -14.74
C GLY A 366 11.09 -10.06 -14.23
N PHE A 367 11.28 -10.61 -13.03
CA PHE A 367 12.59 -10.68 -12.37
C PHE A 367 13.20 -12.07 -12.50
N THR A 368 14.37 -12.17 -13.13
CA THR A 368 15.10 -13.44 -13.30
C THR A 368 16.44 -13.37 -12.60
N VAL A 369 16.79 -14.42 -11.87
CA VAL A 369 18.08 -14.57 -11.19
C VAL A 369 18.54 -16.01 -11.32
N ALA A 370 19.79 -16.21 -11.78
CA ALA A 370 20.39 -17.53 -11.94
C ALA A 370 19.51 -18.52 -12.77
N GLY A 371 18.87 -18.00 -13.83
CA GLY A 371 18.01 -18.79 -14.73
C GLY A 371 16.64 -19.17 -14.16
N GLN A 372 16.26 -18.63 -12.99
CA GLN A 372 14.92 -18.81 -12.41
C GLN A 372 14.17 -17.48 -12.39
N VAL A 373 12.89 -17.51 -12.73
CA VAL A 373 12.01 -16.34 -12.60
C VAL A 373 11.51 -16.28 -11.17
N LEU A 374 11.83 -15.19 -10.47
CA LEU A 374 11.31 -14.92 -9.13
C LEU A 374 10.11 -13.99 -9.24
N ARG A 375 9.00 -14.39 -8.63
CA ARG A 375 7.76 -13.59 -8.59
C ARG A 375 7.16 -13.60 -7.19
N PRO A 376 6.41 -12.56 -6.82
CA PRO A 376 5.70 -12.54 -5.56
C PRO A 376 4.51 -13.51 -5.60
N VAL A 377 4.17 -14.08 -4.45
CA VAL A 377 2.91 -14.79 -4.28
C VAL A 377 1.78 -13.77 -4.17
N ALA A 378 0.64 -14.06 -4.79
CA ALA A 378 -0.50 -13.15 -4.78
C ALA A 378 -1.06 -12.97 -3.36
N SER A 379 -1.55 -11.76 -3.09
CA SER A 379 -2.07 -11.28 -1.81
C SER A 379 -3.17 -12.16 -1.18
N GLU A 380 -3.96 -12.88 -1.99
CA GLU A 380 -5.02 -13.78 -1.50
C GLU A 380 -4.50 -14.88 -0.56
N ALA A 381 -3.21 -15.23 -0.65
CA ALA A 381 -2.56 -16.21 0.23
C ALA A 381 -1.95 -15.59 1.51
N GLU A 382 -1.85 -14.26 1.60
CA GLU A 382 -1.04 -13.56 2.61
C GLU A 382 -1.86 -12.75 3.63
N ALA A 383 -3.20 -12.73 3.50
CA ALA A 383 -4.12 -12.04 4.40
C ALA A 383 -4.04 -12.47 5.89
N VAL A 384 -3.29 -13.53 6.21
CA VAL A 384 -3.07 -14.07 7.55
C VAL A 384 -1.80 -13.51 8.23
N HIS A 385 -0.85 -12.93 7.48
CA HIS A 385 0.52 -12.70 7.99
C HIS A 385 0.89 -11.24 8.30
N GLY A 386 0.00 -10.27 8.04
CA GLY A 386 0.22 -8.84 8.32
C GLY A 386 0.52 -8.02 7.07
N ASP A 387 0.29 -6.70 7.16
CA ASP A 387 0.47 -5.77 6.03
C ASP A 387 1.93 -5.73 5.58
N GLY A 388 2.18 -5.82 4.27
CA GLY A 388 3.52 -5.62 3.68
C GLY A 388 4.45 -6.84 3.71
N MET A 389 3.95 -8.01 4.12
CA MET A 389 4.67 -9.28 3.96
C MET A 389 4.64 -9.73 2.50
N VAL A 390 5.74 -10.31 2.02
CA VAL A 390 5.86 -10.85 0.66
C VAL A 390 6.54 -12.21 0.73
N SER A 391 5.98 -13.19 0.03
CA SER A 391 6.63 -14.47 -0.28
C SER A 391 7.09 -14.48 -1.72
N LEU A 392 8.27 -15.05 -1.99
CA LEU A 392 8.77 -15.24 -3.36
C LEU A 392 8.59 -16.70 -3.78
N GLU A 393 8.07 -16.90 -4.99
CA GLU A 393 8.09 -18.16 -5.72
C GLU A 393 9.15 -18.10 -6.82
N ALA A 394 9.90 -19.18 -6.98
CA ALA A 394 10.82 -19.34 -8.07
C ALA A 394 10.33 -20.35 -9.09
N LEU A 395 10.40 -19.96 -10.35
CA LEU A 395 9.96 -20.75 -11.48
C LEU A 395 11.15 -21.13 -12.36
N GLN A 396 11.15 -22.37 -12.81
CA GLN A 396 12.09 -22.87 -13.82
C GLN A 396 11.30 -23.72 -14.80
N GLY A 397 11.33 -23.36 -16.09
CA GLY A 397 10.51 -24.03 -17.11
C GLY A 397 9.00 -23.91 -16.88
N GLY A 398 8.54 -22.86 -16.17
CA GLY A 398 7.13 -22.64 -15.85
C GLY A 398 6.63 -23.33 -14.58
N GLU A 399 7.41 -24.24 -13.99
CA GLU A 399 7.05 -24.92 -12.74
C GLU A 399 7.60 -24.22 -11.51
N VAL A 400 6.82 -24.17 -10.43
CA VAL A 400 7.29 -23.68 -9.12
C VAL A 400 8.30 -24.68 -8.54
N ARG A 401 9.53 -24.23 -8.31
CA ARG A 401 10.62 -25.04 -7.76
C ARG A 401 10.69 -24.95 -6.25
N TRP A 402 10.48 -23.76 -5.72
CA TRP A 402 10.47 -23.48 -4.29
C TRP A 402 9.74 -22.17 -4.02
N LYS A 403 9.37 -21.98 -2.75
CA LYS A 403 8.72 -20.79 -2.22
C LYS A 403 9.38 -20.38 -0.90
N THR A 404 9.58 -19.09 -0.67
CA THR A 404 10.06 -18.58 0.62
C THR A 404 8.95 -18.58 1.66
N ARG A 405 9.31 -18.46 2.94
CA ARG A 405 8.35 -18.00 3.95
C ARG A 405 8.00 -16.52 3.67
N PRO A 406 6.83 -16.03 4.15
CA PRO A 406 6.53 -14.61 4.14
C PRO A 406 7.63 -13.82 4.85
N MET A 407 8.05 -12.71 4.27
CA MET A 407 9.08 -11.81 4.82
C MET A 407 8.70 -10.36 4.56
N GLU A 408 9.14 -9.44 5.43
CA GLU A 408 9.02 -8.00 5.19
C GLU A 408 10.07 -7.56 4.16
N LEU A 409 9.84 -7.90 2.89
CA LEU A 409 10.72 -7.59 1.78
C LEU A 409 10.58 -6.12 1.40
N LEU A 410 11.67 -5.37 1.46
CA LEU A 410 11.71 -3.94 1.15
C LEU A 410 12.32 -3.67 -0.23
N ALA A 411 13.29 -4.48 -0.65
CA ALA A 411 13.88 -4.39 -1.97
C ALA A 411 14.43 -5.74 -2.41
N VAL A 412 14.51 -5.92 -3.72
CA VAL A 412 15.16 -7.07 -4.34
C VAL A 412 16.00 -6.59 -5.52
N ASP A 413 17.18 -7.17 -5.69
CA ASP A 413 18.08 -6.92 -6.81
C ASP A 413 18.91 -8.19 -7.10
N SER A 414 19.61 -8.22 -8.23
CA SER A 414 20.54 -9.29 -8.54
C SER A 414 21.82 -8.76 -9.17
N GLY A 415 22.91 -9.49 -9.00
CA GLY A 415 24.17 -9.15 -9.65
C GLY A 415 25.27 -10.15 -9.37
N ARG A 416 26.27 -10.17 -10.25
CA ARG A 416 27.49 -10.97 -10.09
C ARG A 416 28.49 -10.24 -9.19
N LEU A 417 28.24 -10.25 -7.88
CA LEU A 417 28.94 -9.38 -6.93
C LEU A 417 30.46 -9.59 -6.87
N ALA A 418 30.93 -10.81 -7.15
CA ALA A 418 32.35 -11.19 -7.10
C ALA A 418 33.13 -10.93 -8.40
N GLY A 419 32.49 -10.34 -9.42
CA GLY A 419 33.11 -10.08 -10.73
C GLY A 419 32.25 -10.58 -11.90
N PRO A 420 32.60 -10.25 -13.15
CA PRO A 420 31.83 -10.61 -14.35
C PRO A 420 31.59 -12.12 -14.50
N ASP A 421 32.56 -12.95 -14.09
CA ASP A 421 32.49 -14.41 -14.18
C ASP A 421 31.94 -15.08 -12.91
N GLY A 422 31.64 -14.29 -11.88
CA GLY A 422 31.08 -14.78 -10.62
C GLY A 422 29.64 -15.27 -10.77
N PRO A 423 29.12 -16.06 -9.82
CA PRO A 423 27.72 -16.45 -9.82
C PRO A 423 26.82 -15.22 -9.70
N GLU A 424 25.67 -15.26 -10.35
CA GLU A 424 24.64 -14.25 -10.11
C GLU A 424 24.00 -14.50 -8.74
N LEU A 425 24.05 -13.49 -7.88
CA LEU A 425 23.52 -13.56 -6.52
C LEU A 425 22.29 -12.68 -6.40
N LEU A 426 21.35 -13.12 -5.57
CA LEU A 426 20.19 -12.35 -5.15
C LEU A 426 20.58 -11.47 -3.97
N VAL A 427 20.27 -10.18 -4.07
CA VAL A 427 20.42 -9.22 -2.97
C VAL A 427 19.03 -8.79 -2.54
N THR A 428 18.70 -8.99 -1.27
CA THR A 428 17.43 -8.50 -0.71
C THR A 428 17.72 -7.45 0.34
N LEU A 429 16.75 -6.57 0.55
CA LEU A 429 16.65 -5.74 1.73
C LEU A 429 15.39 -6.19 2.47
N GLU A 430 15.57 -6.68 3.69
CA GLU A 430 14.48 -7.25 4.49
C GLU A 430 14.40 -6.52 5.83
N ARG A 431 13.19 -6.28 6.34
CA ARG A 431 13.03 -5.73 7.69
C ARG A 431 13.08 -6.87 8.72
N HIS A 432 13.98 -6.73 9.69
CA HIS A 432 14.17 -7.71 10.76
C HIS A 432 14.44 -7.01 12.08
N LEU A 433 14.06 -7.68 13.18
CA LEU A 433 14.40 -7.21 14.51
C LEU A 433 15.89 -7.45 14.70
N SER A 434 16.61 -6.37 14.93
CA SER A 434 18.05 -6.44 15.13
C SER A 434 18.38 -6.39 16.62
N PRO A 435 19.08 -7.40 17.16
CA PRO A 435 19.51 -7.39 18.56
C PRO A 435 20.50 -6.25 18.89
N LEU A 436 21.17 -5.69 17.88
CA LEU A 436 22.21 -4.66 18.04
C LEU A 436 21.63 -3.32 18.51
N ASP A 437 20.54 -2.90 17.89
CA ASP A 437 19.86 -1.62 18.10
C ASP A 437 18.44 -1.80 18.69
N ARG A 438 17.95 -3.05 18.79
CA ARG A 438 16.60 -3.40 19.24
C ARG A 438 15.50 -2.74 18.41
N GLU A 439 15.78 -2.49 17.13
CA GLU A 439 14.85 -1.88 16.18
C GLU A 439 14.45 -2.88 15.07
N GLN A 440 13.24 -2.70 14.56
CA GLN A 440 12.75 -3.35 13.33
C GLN A 440 13.26 -2.59 12.11
N SER A 441 14.43 -2.98 11.61
CA SER A 441 15.22 -2.17 10.68
C SER A 441 15.54 -2.92 9.38
N PRO A 442 15.72 -2.20 8.26
CA PRO A 442 16.20 -2.77 7.01
C PRO A 442 17.57 -3.42 7.16
N ARG A 443 17.73 -4.63 6.63
CA ARG A 443 18.96 -5.41 6.64
C ARG A 443 19.20 -6.02 5.26
N PRO A 444 20.39 -5.81 4.68
CA PRO A 444 20.73 -6.41 3.39
C PRO A 444 21.15 -7.87 3.59
N TYR A 445 20.67 -8.74 2.72
CA TYR A 445 21.04 -10.15 2.66
C TYR A 445 21.51 -10.48 1.24
N VAL A 446 22.44 -11.43 1.16
CA VAL A 446 22.93 -11.96 -0.12
C VAL A 446 22.68 -13.46 -0.13
N TYR A 447 21.94 -13.91 -1.13
CA TYR A 447 21.62 -15.31 -1.34
C TYR A 447 22.18 -15.80 -2.67
N GLU A 448 22.61 -17.05 -2.67
CA GLU A 448 22.68 -17.83 -3.89
C GLU A 448 21.30 -18.46 -4.14
N VAL A 449 20.85 -18.39 -5.39
CA VAL A 449 19.62 -19.02 -5.85
C VAL A 449 19.95 -20.42 -6.37
N THR A 450 19.47 -21.45 -5.67
CA THR A 450 19.67 -22.86 -6.06
C THR A 450 18.35 -23.49 -6.53
N PRO A 451 18.37 -24.67 -7.17
CA PRO A 451 17.14 -25.39 -7.51
C PRO A 451 16.27 -25.80 -6.31
N LYS A 452 16.85 -25.82 -5.08
CA LYS A 452 16.16 -26.21 -3.85
C LYS A 452 15.74 -25.02 -2.97
N GLY A 453 16.09 -23.79 -3.35
CA GLY A 453 15.81 -22.60 -2.57
C GLY A 453 16.99 -21.66 -2.42
N LEU A 454 16.82 -20.69 -1.53
CA LEU A 454 17.82 -19.66 -1.22
C LEU A 454 18.84 -20.18 -0.21
N VAL A 455 20.13 -20.06 -0.55
CA VAL A 455 21.24 -20.33 0.37
C VAL A 455 21.88 -18.99 0.73
N ALA A 456 21.78 -18.59 2.00
CA ALA A 456 22.37 -17.34 2.47
C ALA A 456 23.89 -17.40 2.36
N ARG A 457 24.47 -16.55 1.52
CA ARG A 457 25.93 -16.33 1.42
C ARG A 457 26.39 -15.28 2.41
N TRP A 458 25.52 -14.32 2.72
CA TRP A 458 25.75 -13.35 3.77
C TRP A 458 24.43 -12.84 4.34
N ARG A 459 24.42 -12.62 5.66
CA ARG A 459 23.31 -12.01 6.40
C ARG A 459 23.87 -10.78 7.10
N GLY A 460 23.55 -9.59 6.63
CA GLY A 460 24.07 -8.37 7.22
C GLY A 460 23.53 -8.14 8.62
N THR A 461 24.40 -8.13 9.63
CA THR A 461 24.04 -7.79 11.02
C THR A 461 23.77 -6.29 11.18
N ALA A 462 24.51 -5.45 10.46
CA ALA A 462 24.27 -4.04 10.20
C ALA A 462 25.37 -3.53 9.25
N LEU A 463 25.04 -2.65 8.29
CA LEU A 463 26.07 -1.78 7.68
C LEU A 463 26.53 -0.73 8.71
N ALA A 464 27.39 0.21 8.36
CA ALA A 464 28.02 1.10 9.36
C ALA A 464 27.05 1.98 10.18
N TRP A 465 25.84 2.27 9.66
CA TRP A 465 24.82 3.10 10.34
C TRP A 465 23.41 2.53 10.15
N PRO A 466 22.41 2.95 10.97
CA PRO A 466 21.01 2.58 10.79
C PRO A 466 20.56 2.82 9.35
N LEU A 467 20.00 1.79 8.72
CA LEU A 467 19.74 1.77 7.28
C LEU A 467 18.32 2.26 6.98
N ILE A 468 18.17 3.09 5.95
CA ILE A 468 16.87 3.50 5.39
C ILE A 468 16.60 2.67 4.13
N ASP A 469 17.57 2.64 3.21
CA ASP A 469 17.46 1.92 1.94
C ASP A 469 18.84 1.49 1.42
N ALA A 470 18.88 0.48 0.56
CA ALA A 470 20.09 0.03 -0.12
C ALA A 470 19.77 -0.60 -1.48
N ALA A 471 20.64 -0.37 -2.48
CA ALA A 471 20.51 -0.93 -3.81
C ALA A 471 21.88 -1.14 -4.47
N LEU A 472 21.98 -2.11 -5.37
CA LEU A 472 23.19 -2.26 -6.18
C LEU A 472 23.31 -1.09 -7.15
N LEU A 473 24.53 -0.56 -7.31
CA LEU A 473 24.79 0.56 -8.21
C LEU A 473 24.78 0.08 -9.67
N PRO A 474 23.87 0.58 -10.53
CA PRO A 474 23.83 0.14 -11.92
C PRO A 474 25.16 0.37 -12.65
N GLY A 475 25.65 -0.66 -13.35
CA GLY A 475 26.89 -0.60 -14.12
C GLY A 475 28.19 -0.60 -13.28
N LYS A 476 28.14 -0.80 -11.95
CA LYS A 476 29.33 -1.00 -11.11
C LYS A 476 29.20 -2.32 -10.35
N ILE A 477 29.99 -3.30 -10.76
CA ILE A 477 29.93 -4.66 -10.22
C ILE A 477 30.28 -4.68 -8.72
N GLY A 478 29.42 -5.33 -7.93
CA GLY A 478 29.64 -5.57 -6.50
C GLY A 478 29.56 -4.31 -5.63
N VAL A 479 29.08 -3.18 -6.15
CA VAL A 479 28.90 -1.95 -5.37
C VAL A 479 27.45 -1.83 -4.90
N LEU A 480 27.28 -1.68 -3.59
CA LEU A 480 26.02 -1.38 -2.93
C LEU A 480 26.02 0.07 -2.47
N CYS A 481 25.09 0.88 -2.96
CA CYS A 481 24.82 2.21 -2.43
C CYS A 481 23.80 2.08 -1.31
N ALA A 482 24.06 2.74 -0.18
CA ALA A 482 23.18 2.71 0.97
C ALA A 482 22.83 4.12 1.42
N LEU A 483 21.55 4.33 1.71
CA LEU A 483 21.02 5.51 2.36
C LEU A 483 20.80 5.18 3.83
N HIS A 484 21.52 5.86 4.70
CA HIS A 484 21.44 5.69 6.15
C HIS A 484 20.79 6.89 6.83
N ARG A 485 20.30 6.65 8.03
CA ARG A 485 19.94 7.73 8.96
C ARG A 485 21.19 8.51 9.39
N GLY A 486 20.96 9.75 9.79
CA GLY A 486 22.00 10.68 10.22
C GLY A 486 22.53 10.40 11.63
N ASP A 487 21.92 9.49 12.39
CA ASP A 487 22.38 9.07 13.71
C ASP A 487 23.29 7.83 13.63
N SER A 488 23.54 7.18 14.77
CA SER A 488 24.41 5.99 14.87
C SER A 488 23.87 4.98 15.85
N TYR A 489 24.35 3.73 15.77
CA TYR A 489 23.99 2.70 16.74
C TYR A 489 24.45 3.00 18.17
N LEU A 490 25.44 3.87 18.36
CA LEU A 490 25.93 4.28 19.68
C LEU A 490 25.08 5.40 20.31
N MET A 491 24.53 6.27 19.48
CA MET A 491 23.67 7.38 19.87
C MET A 491 22.43 7.38 18.97
N PRO A 492 21.49 6.46 19.19
CA PRO A 492 20.31 6.35 18.36
C PRO A 492 19.40 7.56 18.56
N ASN A 493 18.98 8.16 17.45
CA ASN A 493 17.95 9.17 17.37
C ASN A 493 17.01 8.84 16.21
N PRO A 494 15.99 7.98 16.44
CA PRO A 494 15.01 7.61 15.41
C PRO A 494 14.22 8.78 14.83
N ALA A 495 14.17 9.91 15.53
CA ALA A 495 13.51 11.13 15.07
C ALA A 495 14.39 12.01 14.16
N THR A 496 15.61 11.59 13.84
CA THR A 496 16.49 12.37 12.96
C THR A 496 15.95 12.40 11.53
N TYR A 497 15.92 13.60 10.93
CA TYR A 497 15.66 13.80 9.51
C TYR A 497 16.94 13.88 8.67
N GLN A 498 18.11 13.90 9.33
CA GLN A 498 19.38 13.88 8.63
C GLN A 498 19.57 12.51 8.00
N THR A 499 20.14 12.49 6.80
CA THR A 499 20.51 11.27 6.08
C THR A 499 21.98 11.33 5.67
N ARG A 500 22.57 10.17 5.44
CA ARG A 500 23.93 10.04 4.90
C ARG A 500 23.94 8.96 3.84
N ILE A 501 24.75 9.16 2.80
CA ILE A 501 24.94 8.19 1.72
C ILE A 501 26.31 7.56 1.88
N ALA A 502 26.39 6.25 1.72
CA ALA A 502 27.63 5.50 1.75
C ALA A 502 27.67 4.46 0.64
N ALA A 503 28.87 4.23 0.12
CA ALA A 503 29.15 3.17 -0.85
C ALA A 503 29.83 2.00 -0.15
N TYR A 504 29.45 0.79 -0.52
CA TYR A 504 30.08 -0.43 -0.05
C TYR A 504 30.43 -1.36 -1.21
N ARG A 505 31.52 -2.11 -1.08
CA ARG A 505 31.98 -3.10 -2.07
C ARG A 505 31.95 -4.49 -1.48
N TRP A 506 31.42 -5.43 -2.26
CA TRP A 506 31.45 -6.84 -1.94
C TRP A 506 32.90 -7.35 -1.88
N ASN A 507 33.25 -8.07 -0.80
CA ASN A 507 34.60 -8.59 -0.56
C ASN A 507 34.67 -10.13 -0.49
N GLY A 508 33.58 -10.82 -0.86
CA GLY A 508 33.46 -12.28 -0.79
C GLY A 508 32.75 -12.80 0.47
N PHE A 509 32.80 -12.05 1.57
CA PHE A 509 32.20 -12.43 2.86
C PHE A 509 31.22 -11.39 3.41
N GLY A 510 31.08 -10.24 2.73
CA GLY A 510 30.23 -9.13 3.12
C GLY A 510 30.54 -7.86 2.33
N PHE A 511 30.16 -6.72 2.89
CA PHE A 511 30.33 -5.41 2.27
C PHE A 511 31.30 -4.54 3.09
N SER A 512 32.36 -4.05 2.45
CA SER A 512 33.33 -3.11 3.03
C SER A 512 33.07 -1.70 2.52
N GLY A 513 33.27 -0.68 3.37
CA GLY A 513 33.12 0.72 2.97
C GLY A 513 34.07 1.12 1.84
N VAL A 514 33.60 2.03 0.99
CA VAL A 514 34.36 2.59 -0.13
C VAL A 514 34.39 4.10 -0.03
N ASP A 515 35.59 4.66 0.01
CA ASP A 515 35.83 6.12 0.07
C ASP A 515 36.26 6.71 -1.29
N ASP A 516 36.27 5.89 -2.34
CA ASP A 516 36.56 6.33 -3.71
C ASP A 516 35.58 7.43 -4.16
N PRO A 517 36.06 8.65 -4.48
CA PRO A 517 35.18 9.78 -4.79
C PRO A 517 34.26 9.56 -5.98
N GLU A 518 34.70 8.81 -7.00
CA GLU A 518 33.86 8.51 -8.18
C GLU A 518 32.68 7.62 -7.77
N THR A 519 32.95 6.53 -7.06
CA THR A 519 31.92 5.60 -6.60
C THR A 519 30.95 6.27 -5.62
N VAL A 520 31.47 7.06 -4.68
CA VAL A 520 30.66 7.83 -3.73
C VAL A 520 29.80 8.86 -4.46
N GLY A 521 30.37 9.60 -5.40
CA GLY A 521 29.64 10.58 -6.24
C GLY A 521 28.48 9.93 -6.99
N ARG A 522 28.69 8.75 -7.58
CA ARG A 522 27.63 8.01 -8.27
C ARG A 522 26.53 7.49 -7.31
N CYS A 523 26.89 7.09 -6.09
CA CYS A 523 25.87 6.77 -5.08
C CYS A 523 25.08 8.00 -4.66
N ASN A 524 25.71 9.17 -4.56
CA ASN A 524 25.01 10.43 -4.31
C ASN A 524 24.01 10.72 -5.43
N GLU A 525 24.44 10.70 -6.69
CA GLU A 525 23.54 10.91 -7.85
C GLU A 525 22.36 9.93 -7.86
N PHE A 526 22.60 8.65 -7.52
CA PHE A 526 21.56 7.62 -7.46
C PHE A 526 20.45 7.96 -6.45
N TRP A 527 20.80 8.44 -5.26
CA TRP A 527 19.83 8.75 -4.20
C TRP A 527 19.28 10.18 -4.29
N GLU A 528 20.14 11.13 -4.63
CA GLU A 528 19.86 12.57 -4.68
C GLU A 528 19.16 13.01 -5.97
N MET A 529 18.87 12.08 -6.92
CA MET A 529 18.16 12.38 -8.17
C MET A 529 17.09 13.45 -7.93
N PRO A 530 17.33 14.71 -8.38
CA PRO A 530 16.47 15.81 -7.99
C PRO A 530 15.07 15.56 -8.55
N ALA A 531 14.05 15.96 -7.80
CA ALA A 531 12.83 16.39 -8.46
C ALA A 531 13.28 17.48 -9.44
N SER A 532 13.15 17.23 -10.74
CA SER A 532 13.53 18.20 -11.77
C SER A 532 12.98 19.57 -11.39
N ARG A 533 13.87 20.58 -11.41
CA ARG A 533 13.57 21.98 -11.10
C ARG A 533 12.39 22.49 -11.92
#